data_AF-A0A2D5USZ5-F1
#
_entry.id   AF-A0A2D5USZ5-F1
#
_cell.length_a   1.000
_cell.length_b   1.000
_cell.length_c   1.000
_cell.angle_alpha   90.00
_cell.angle_beta   90.00
_cell.angle_gamma   90.00
#
_symmetry.space_group_name_H-M   'P 1'
#
loop_
_entity.id
_entity.type
_entity.pdbx_description
1 polymer ?
#
loop_
_entity_poly.entity_id
_entity_poly.type
_entity_poly.pdbx_seq_one_letter_code
_entity_poly.pdbx_strand_id
1 'polypeptide(L)'
;PVCPIFNAGREELATATYQKKGKEWRQLTEERLTTIDSLCSEITAKTVFCGEFVPSIADKLKEQLKQKAVLLSSAQGLRRAGFLAELGLKRFRAGDCDNTAGLQPFYFRGPAITKAKHR
;
A
#
# COMPACT_ATOMS: atom_id res chain seq x y z
N PRO A 1 -9.08 6.62 -6.32
CA PRO A 1 -8.37 5.41 -5.82
C PRO A 1 -7.63 5.74 -4.53
N VAL A 2 -7.31 4.75 -3.70
CA VAL A 2 -6.43 4.88 -2.53
C VAL A 2 -5.18 4.05 -2.79
N CYS A 3 -4.02 4.66 -2.64
CA CYS A 3 -2.73 4.05 -2.91
C CYS A 3 -1.84 4.22 -1.66
N PRO A 4 -1.80 3.21 -0.77
CA PRO A 4 -0.87 3.23 0.36
C PRO A 4 0.57 3.13 -0.14
N ILE A 5 1.48 3.87 0.52
CA ILE A 5 2.91 3.85 0.25
C ILE A 5 3.64 3.59 1.56
N PHE A 6 4.57 2.65 1.54
CA PHE A 6 5.51 2.39 2.62
C PHE A 6 6.93 2.36 2.08
N ASN A 7 7.88 2.95 2.80
CA ASN A 7 9.29 2.86 2.41
C ASN A 7 9.80 1.41 2.55
N ALA A 8 10.34 0.83 1.48
CA ALA A 8 10.88 -0.53 1.45
C ALA A 8 12.43 -0.56 1.37
N GLY A 9 13.06 0.61 1.44
CA GLY A 9 14.52 0.79 1.36
C GLY A 9 15.08 0.54 -0.05
N ARG A 10 16.35 0.91 -0.26
CA ARG A 10 17.02 0.83 -1.58
C ARG A 10 16.24 1.57 -2.68
N GLU A 11 15.69 2.73 -2.35
CA GLU A 11 14.87 3.57 -3.25
C GLU A 11 13.53 2.94 -3.69
N GLU A 12 13.20 1.75 -3.16
CA GLU A 12 11.92 1.11 -3.41
C GLU A 12 10.87 1.48 -2.36
N LEU A 13 9.62 1.44 -2.79
CA LEU A 13 8.45 1.56 -1.96
C LEU A 13 7.56 0.33 -2.15
N ALA A 14 6.90 -0.07 -1.08
CA ALA A 14 5.81 -1.05 -1.11
C ALA A 14 4.49 -0.30 -1.30
N THR A 15 3.68 -0.77 -2.24
CA THR A 15 2.39 -0.14 -2.57
C THR A 15 1.38 -1.15 -3.11
N ALA A 16 0.13 -0.71 -3.15
CA ALA A 16 -1.00 -1.37 -3.80
C ALA A 16 -1.98 -0.27 -4.23
N THR A 17 -3.01 -0.63 -5.01
CA THR A 17 -4.09 0.33 -5.33
C THR A 17 -5.44 -0.30 -5.02
N TYR A 18 -6.26 0.42 -4.26
CA TYR A 18 -7.62 0.03 -3.94
C TYR A 18 -8.62 1.08 -4.45
N GLN A 19 -9.81 0.64 -4.81
CA GLN A 19 -10.91 1.53 -5.17
C GLN A 19 -12.22 0.99 -4.63
N LYS A 20 -12.97 1.87 -3.99
CA LYS A 20 -14.35 1.57 -3.63
C LYS A 20 -15.23 1.69 -4.87
N LYS A 21 -15.95 0.62 -5.21
CA LYS A 21 -16.99 0.61 -6.26
C LYS A 21 -18.31 0.21 -5.58
N GLY A 22 -19.26 1.15 -5.52
CA GLY A 22 -20.49 0.98 -4.75
C GLY A 22 -20.20 0.80 -3.26
N LYS A 23 -20.64 -0.33 -2.69
CA LYS A 23 -20.41 -0.68 -1.28
C LYS A 23 -19.14 -1.49 -1.03
N GLU A 24 -18.47 -1.93 -2.08
CA GLU A 24 -17.34 -2.86 -2.00
C GLU A 24 -16.00 -2.19 -2.28
N TRP A 25 -14.98 -2.60 -1.55
CA TRP A 25 -13.60 -2.30 -1.87
C TRP A 25 -13.06 -3.35 -2.83
N ARG A 26 -12.36 -2.89 -3.87
CA ARG A 26 -11.66 -3.77 -4.82
C ARG A 26 -10.19 -3.38 -4.86
N GLN A 27 -9.33 -4.39 -4.88
CA GLN A 27 -7.92 -4.21 -5.22
C GLN A 27 -7.82 -4.09 -6.74
N LEU A 28 -7.25 -2.98 -7.20
CA LEU A 28 -6.99 -2.71 -8.62
C LEU A 28 -5.58 -3.17 -9.02
N THR A 29 -4.65 -3.08 -8.07
CA THR A 29 -3.26 -3.51 -8.24
C THR A 29 -2.84 -4.17 -6.94
N GLU A 30 -2.31 -5.39 -7.06
CA GLU A 30 -1.80 -6.17 -5.94
C GLU A 30 -0.62 -5.48 -5.24
N GLU A 31 -0.36 -5.90 -4.01
CA GLU A 31 0.81 -5.52 -3.25
C GLU A 31 2.09 -5.78 -4.06
N ARG A 32 2.93 -4.75 -4.23
CA ARG A 32 4.20 -4.85 -4.97
C ARG A 32 5.25 -3.88 -4.48
N LEU A 33 6.51 -4.17 -4.82
CA LEU A 33 7.60 -3.21 -4.76
C LEU A 33 7.66 -2.43 -6.08
N THR A 34 7.98 -1.15 -5.98
CA THR A 34 8.23 -0.29 -7.14
C THR A 34 9.07 0.91 -6.72
N THR A 35 9.40 1.79 -7.66
CA THR A 35 10.00 3.10 -7.39
C THR A 35 8.95 4.19 -7.43
N ILE A 36 9.26 5.33 -6.83
CA ILE A 36 8.37 6.50 -6.88
C ILE A 36 8.11 6.98 -8.30
N ASP A 37 9.13 6.98 -9.16
CA ASP A 37 9.01 7.44 -10.55
C ASP A 37 8.13 6.48 -11.38
N SER A 38 8.29 5.16 -11.18
CA SER A 38 7.44 4.15 -11.81
C SER A 38 5.98 4.28 -11.33
N LEU A 39 5.77 4.41 -10.02
CA LEU A 39 4.44 4.61 -9.45
C LEU A 39 3.77 5.85 -10.07
N CYS A 40 4.46 6.99 -10.11
CA CYS A 40 3.91 8.22 -10.69
C CYS A 40 3.49 8.04 -12.15
N SER A 41 4.27 7.30 -12.95
CA SER A 41 3.94 7.03 -14.36
C SER A 41 2.64 6.23 -14.56
N GLU A 42 2.26 5.42 -13.59
CA GLU A 42 1.06 4.57 -13.63
C GLU A 42 -0.21 5.30 -13.19
N ILE A 43 -0.07 6.45 -12.52
CA ILE A 43 -1.21 7.15 -11.93
C ILE A 43 -1.95 7.98 -13.00
N THR A 44 -3.08 7.44 -13.45
CA THR A 44 -3.91 8.06 -14.48
C THR A 44 -4.98 8.99 -13.91
N ALA A 45 -5.49 8.72 -12.70
CA ALA A 45 -6.61 9.42 -12.07
C ALA A 45 -6.25 10.05 -10.71
N LYS A 46 -7.11 10.97 -10.25
CA LYS A 46 -6.99 11.58 -8.92
C LYS A 46 -6.99 10.51 -7.82
N THR A 47 -5.89 10.42 -7.08
CA THR A 47 -5.57 9.32 -6.17
C THR A 47 -5.18 9.86 -4.81
N VAL A 48 -5.75 9.25 -3.77
CA VAL A 48 -5.40 9.52 -2.38
C VAL A 48 -4.20 8.67 -2.02
N PHE A 49 -3.12 9.32 -1.59
CA PHE A 49 -1.93 8.64 -1.09
C PHE A 49 -1.89 8.70 0.43
N CYS A 50 -1.64 7.56 1.05
CA CYS A 50 -1.58 7.39 2.50
C CYS A 50 -0.48 6.40 2.87
N GLY A 51 -0.32 6.12 4.16
CA GLY A 51 0.76 5.28 4.67
C GLY A 51 1.91 6.11 5.25
N GLU A 52 3.03 5.44 5.48
CA GLU A 52 4.19 6.03 6.15
C GLU A 52 5.37 6.06 5.19
N PHE A 53 5.67 7.25 4.70
CA PHE A 53 6.73 7.50 3.73
C PHE A 53 7.45 8.80 4.04
N VAL A 54 8.69 8.88 3.58
CA VAL A 54 9.56 10.04 3.84
C VAL A 54 9.07 11.28 3.08
N PRO A 55 9.33 12.51 3.58
CA PRO A 55 8.87 13.74 2.94
C PRO A 55 9.27 13.88 1.47
N SER A 56 10.44 13.39 1.07
CA SER A 56 10.91 13.43 -0.32
C SER A 56 10.00 12.65 -1.30
N ILE A 57 9.31 11.60 -0.83
CA ILE A 57 8.30 10.91 -1.62
C ILE A 57 7.07 11.79 -1.81
N ALA A 58 6.63 12.50 -0.76
CA ALA A 58 5.51 13.43 -0.83
C ALA A 58 5.78 14.55 -1.84
N ASP A 59 7.00 15.09 -1.85
CA ASP A 59 7.39 16.17 -2.76
C ASP A 59 7.40 15.69 -4.21
N LYS A 60 7.97 14.51 -4.49
CA LYS A 60 7.92 13.89 -5.83
C LYS A 60 6.48 13.64 -6.31
N LEU A 61 5.59 13.16 -5.44
CA LEU A 61 4.17 12.99 -5.79
C LEU A 61 3.52 14.31 -6.17
N LYS A 62 3.75 15.39 -5.40
CA LYS A 62 3.20 16.71 -5.71
C LYS A 62 3.75 17.25 -7.03
N GLU A 63 5.05 17.12 -7.25
CA GLU A 63 5.73 17.62 -8.44
C GLU A 63 5.25 16.92 -9.72
N GLN A 64 5.27 15.58 -9.73
CA GLN A 64 4.98 14.80 -10.93
C GLN A 64 3.48 14.66 -11.21
N LEU A 65 2.65 14.49 -10.16
CA LEU A 65 1.22 14.21 -10.33
C LEU A 65 0.32 15.44 -10.19
N LYS A 66 0.84 16.54 -9.61
CA LYS A 66 0.10 17.80 -9.41
C LYS A 66 -1.26 17.54 -8.77
N GLN A 67 -2.34 17.99 -9.41
CA GLN A 67 -3.71 17.86 -8.92
C GLN A 67 -4.24 16.42 -8.85
N LYS A 68 -3.53 15.45 -9.45
CA LYS A 68 -3.87 14.03 -9.32
C LYS A 68 -3.42 13.45 -7.99
N ALA A 69 -2.45 14.05 -7.30
CA ALA A 69 -2.03 13.61 -5.97
C ALA A 69 -2.84 14.30 -4.87
N VAL A 70 -3.60 13.51 -4.12
CA VAL A 70 -4.25 13.93 -2.89
C VAL A 70 -3.46 13.34 -1.73
N LEU A 71 -2.65 14.17 -1.07
CA LEU A 71 -1.91 13.77 0.11
C LEU A 71 -2.72 14.08 1.37
N LEU A 72 -2.82 13.10 2.26
CA LEU A 72 -3.48 13.27 3.55
C LEU A 72 -2.54 14.00 4.52
N SER A 73 -3.11 14.72 5.50
CA SER A 73 -2.31 15.27 6.59
C SER A 73 -1.73 14.15 7.46
N SER A 74 -0.64 14.42 8.17
CA SER A 74 0.00 13.42 9.04
C SER A 74 -0.98 12.82 10.05
N ALA A 75 -1.92 13.61 10.57
CA ALA A 75 -2.96 13.14 11.50
C ALA A 75 -3.97 12.17 10.86
N GLN A 76 -4.25 12.34 9.56
CA GLN A 76 -5.10 11.45 8.78
C GLN A 76 -4.34 10.21 8.27
N GLY A 77 -3.00 10.29 8.19
CA GLY A 77 -2.12 9.18 7.85
C GLY A 77 -1.84 8.19 9.00
N LEU A 78 -2.31 8.48 10.22
CA LEU A 78 -2.07 7.63 11.38
C LEU A 78 -2.75 6.26 11.26
N ARG A 79 -1.97 5.20 11.54
CA ARG A 79 -2.47 3.83 11.65
C ARG A 79 -3.25 3.67 12.96
N ARG A 80 -4.56 3.42 12.88
CA ARG A 80 -5.42 3.22 14.06
C ARG A 80 -5.93 1.78 14.09
N ALA A 81 -5.71 1.10 15.21
CA ALA A 81 -6.16 -0.28 15.41
C ALA A 81 -7.68 -0.43 15.23
N GLY A 82 -8.46 0.60 15.56
CA GLY A 82 -9.91 0.61 15.34
C GLY A 82 -10.33 0.38 13.88
N PHE A 83 -9.56 0.87 12.91
CA PHE A 83 -9.85 0.61 11.48
C PHE A 83 -9.65 -0.86 11.12
N LEU A 84 -8.60 -1.50 11.65
CA LEU A 84 -8.36 -2.94 11.46
C LEU A 84 -9.44 -3.76 12.16
N ALA A 85 -9.86 -3.37 13.36
CA ALA A 85 -10.93 -4.02 14.09
C ALA A 85 -12.28 -3.95 13.33
N GLU A 86 -12.61 -2.81 12.72
CA GLU A 86 -13.83 -2.68 11.91
C GLU A 86 -13.78 -3.56 10.65
N LEU A 87 -12.63 -3.62 9.96
CA LEU A 87 -12.45 -4.50 8.81
C LEU A 87 -12.53 -5.99 9.22
N GLY A 88 -11.85 -6.36 10.31
CA GLY A 88 -11.90 -7.71 10.87
C GLY A 88 -13.30 -8.13 11.30
N LEU A 89 -14.07 -7.24 11.95
CA LEU A 89 -15.45 -7.53 12.35
C LEU A 89 -16.37 -7.77 11.14
N LYS A 90 -16.17 -7.04 10.03
CA LYS A 90 -16.91 -7.27 8.79
C LYS A 90 -16.60 -8.64 8.20
N ARG A 91 -15.32 -9.02 8.10
CA ARG A 91 -14.89 -10.34 7.63
C ARG A 91 -15.43 -11.46 8.52
N PHE A 92 -15.30 -11.32 9.83
CA PHE A 92 -15.79 -12.29 10.82
C PHE A 92 -17.30 -12.53 10.71
N ARG A 93 -18.12 -11.47 10.61
CA ARG A 93 -19.58 -11.59 10.44
C ARG A 93 -19.99 -12.25 9.12
N ALA A 94 -19.13 -12.20 8.10
CA ALA A 94 -19.36 -12.84 6.80
C ALA A 94 -18.86 -14.29 6.75
N GLY A 95 -18.29 -14.82 7.84
CA GLY A 95 -17.66 -16.14 7.86
C GLY A 95 -16.33 -16.21 7.08
N ASP A 96 -15.78 -15.06 6.66
CA ASP A 96 -14.47 -14.95 6.01
C ASP A 96 -13.39 -14.89 7.09
N CYS A 97 -12.94 -16.07 7.54
CA CYS A 97 -11.91 -16.22 8.56
C CYS A 97 -10.77 -17.08 8.03
N ASP A 98 -9.53 -16.59 8.19
CA ASP A 98 -8.33 -17.30 7.78
C ASP A 98 -8.05 -18.49 8.72
N ASN A 99 -7.51 -19.59 8.20
CA ASN A 99 -7.02 -20.69 9.03
C ASN A 99 -5.75 -20.24 9.77
N THR A 100 -5.81 -20.21 11.10
CA THR A 100 -4.71 -19.75 11.95
C THR A 100 -3.41 -20.52 11.74
N ALA A 101 -3.48 -21.82 11.45
CA ALA A 101 -2.30 -22.65 11.21
C ALA A 101 -1.60 -22.35 9.87
N GLY A 102 -2.31 -21.75 8.91
CA GLY A 102 -1.80 -21.44 7.57
C GLY A 102 -1.39 -19.98 7.36
N LEU A 103 -1.58 -19.12 8.37
CA LEU A 103 -1.23 -17.71 8.27
C LEU A 103 0.29 -17.55 8.16
N GLN A 104 0.71 -16.85 7.11
CA GLN A 104 2.12 -16.52 6.88
C GLN A 104 2.25 -15.03 6.50
N PRO A 105 3.35 -14.38 6.87
CA PRO A 105 3.63 -13.04 6.38
C PRO A 105 3.85 -13.04 4.86
N PHE A 106 3.36 -12.00 4.19
CA PHE A 106 3.68 -11.75 2.80
C PHE A 106 5.00 -10.99 2.69
N TYR A 107 6.09 -11.70 2.39
CA TYR A 107 7.41 -11.10 2.22
C TYR A 107 7.67 -10.76 0.75
N PHE A 108 7.82 -9.46 0.45
CA PHE A 108 8.22 -9.02 -0.89
C PHE A 108 9.63 -9.45 -1.31
N ARG A 109 10.53 -9.62 -0.33
CA ARG A 109 11.91 -10.08 -0.55
C ARG A 109 12.15 -11.33 0.27
N GLY A 110 12.80 -12.31 -0.33
CA GLY A 110 13.30 -13.47 0.40
C GLY A 110 14.34 -13.08 1.45
N PRO A 111 14.56 -13.91 2.48
CA PRO A 111 15.57 -13.65 3.49
C PRO A 111 16.97 -13.55 2.86
N ALA A 112 17.75 -12.54 3.26
CA ALA A 112 19.12 -12.32 2.76
C ALA A 112 20.14 -13.39 3.20
N ILE A 113 19.68 -14.43 3.91
CA ILE A 113 20.51 -15.49 4.52
C ILE A 113 20.78 -16.63 3.53
N THR A 114 20.12 -16.65 2.36
CA THR A 114 20.35 -17.67 1.33
C THR A 114 21.55 -17.34 0.46
N LYS A 115 22.37 -18.36 0.12
CA LYS A 115 23.49 -18.23 -0.82
C LYS A 115 23.02 -17.60 -2.14
N ALA A 116 23.80 -16.68 -2.69
CA ALA A 116 23.52 -16.07 -3.97
C ALA A 116 23.33 -17.17 -5.03
N LYS A 117 22.24 -17.09 -5.81
CA LYS A 117 22.08 -17.94 -7.00
C LYS A 117 23.26 -17.63 -7.93
N HIS A 118 24.12 -18.62 -8.17
CA HIS A 118 25.12 -18.53 -9.23
C HIS A 118 24.38 -18.25 -10.54
N ARG A 119 24.75 -17.14 -11.17
CA ARG A 119 24.33 -16.78 -12.53
C ARG A 119 25.07 -17.64 -13.55
#